data_AF-A0A5N6MGA5-F1
#
_entry.id   AF-A0A5N6MGA5-F1
#
_cell.length_a   1.000
_cell.length_b   1.000
_cell.length_c   1.000
_cell.angle_alpha   90.00
_cell.angle_beta   90.00
_cell.angle_gamma   90.00
#
_symmetry.space_group_name_H-M   'P 1'
#
loop_
_entity.id
_entity.type
_entity.pdbx_description
1 polymer ?
#
loop_
_entity_poly.entity_id
_entity_poly.type
_entity_poly.pdbx_seq_one_letter_code
_entity_poly.pdbx_strand_id
1 'polypeptide(L)'
;MVRGFGQRALASWSTLDHAIVLALGGVLGRVVLGYTPTLAAGIIGLATMFGMLRLEAYLRRSRRGAYLTSRPILLMAGNEIIHDGLRKARIHEEELYFKLRQAGIRNLSEVAVAILEPTGEVSVLRRGELIDPLLLTRVPDQLRIPRELVMPE
;
A
#
# COMPACT_ATOMS: atom_id res chain seq x y z
N MET A 1 -26.00 -7.15 -27.40
CA MET A 1 -25.05 -7.84 -26.50
C MET A 1 -23.92 -6.89 -26.05
N VAL A 2 -24.25 -5.73 -25.47
CA VAL A 2 -23.27 -4.75 -24.96
C VAL A 2 -23.75 -4.23 -23.61
N ARG A 3 -23.89 -5.14 -22.64
CA ARG A 3 -24.33 -4.86 -21.26
C ARG A 3 -23.65 -5.79 -20.23
N GLY A 4 -22.44 -6.24 -20.53
CA GLY A 4 -21.67 -7.16 -19.67
C GLY A 4 -20.33 -6.60 -19.17
N PHE A 5 -19.74 -5.64 -19.88
CA PHE A 5 -18.47 -5.04 -19.48
C PHE A 5 -18.73 -3.74 -18.73
N GLY A 6 -18.87 -3.90 -17.41
CA GLY A 6 -18.96 -2.79 -16.47
C GLY A 6 -17.76 -1.85 -16.59
N GLN A 7 -18.02 -0.60 -16.23
CA GLN A 7 -17.17 0.60 -16.30
C GLN A 7 -15.85 0.53 -15.48
N ARG A 8 -15.30 -0.66 -15.21
CA ARG A 8 -14.02 -0.86 -14.51
C ARG A 8 -12.82 -0.97 -15.45
N ALA A 9 -13.03 -1.07 -16.76
CA ALA A 9 -11.95 -1.17 -17.75
C ALA A 9 -11.26 0.18 -18.07
N LEU A 10 -11.66 1.29 -17.43
CA LEU A 10 -11.23 2.64 -17.82
C LEU A 10 -10.34 3.38 -16.82
N ALA A 11 -9.79 2.75 -15.75
CA ALA A 11 -8.99 3.52 -14.78
C ALA A 11 -7.80 2.82 -14.09
N SER A 12 -7.44 1.58 -14.43
CA SER A 12 -6.14 1.04 -14.01
C SER A 12 -5.59 0.17 -15.12
N TRP A 13 -4.28 0.28 -15.39
CA TRP A 13 -3.55 -0.70 -16.21
C TRP A 13 -3.99 -2.11 -15.79
N SER A 14 -4.44 -2.93 -16.73
CA SER A 14 -4.89 -4.27 -16.39
C SER A 14 -3.71 -5.08 -15.87
N THR A 15 -3.93 -5.95 -14.89
CA THR A 15 -2.91 -6.92 -14.46
C THR A 15 -2.44 -7.78 -15.65
N LEU A 16 -3.32 -7.98 -16.65
CA LEU A 16 -2.97 -8.65 -17.90
C LEU A 16 -1.98 -7.83 -18.74
N ASP A 17 -2.12 -6.50 -18.81
CA ASP A 17 -1.21 -5.65 -19.58
C ASP A 17 0.21 -5.73 -19.02
N HIS A 18 0.35 -5.75 -17.70
CA HIS A 18 1.63 -5.95 -17.03
C HIS A 18 2.23 -7.34 -17.30
N ALA A 19 1.41 -8.39 -17.22
CA ALA A 19 1.86 -9.75 -17.52
C ALA A 19 2.37 -9.89 -18.96
N ILE A 20 1.69 -9.24 -19.91
CA ILE A 20 2.09 -9.21 -21.32
C ILE A 20 3.43 -8.47 -21.49
N VAL A 21 3.61 -7.31 -20.87
CA VAL A 21 4.88 -6.55 -20.94
C VAL A 21 6.05 -7.36 -20.38
N LEU A 22 5.86 -8.01 -19.23
CA LEU A 22 6.88 -8.90 -18.63
C LEU A 22 7.22 -10.08 -19.54
N ALA A 23 6.21 -10.75 -20.10
CA ALA A 23 6.41 -11.88 -21.01
C ALA A 23 7.17 -11.44 -22.28
N LEU A 24 6.81 -10.30 -22.85
CA LEU A 24 7.46 -9.76 -24.04
C LEU A 24 8.94 -9.43 -23.78
N GLY A 25 9.26 -8.81 -22.64
CA GLY A 25 10.64 -8.56 -22.24
C GLY A 25 11.46 -9.85 -22.12
N GLY A 26 10.89 -10.90 -21.53
CA GLY A 26 11.54 -12.20 -21.42
C GLY A 26 11.72 -12.93 -22.77
N VAL A 27 10.85 -12.70 -23.75
CA VAL A 27 11.02 -13.21 -25.12
C VAL A 27 12.10 -12.42 -25.85
N LEU A 28 12.03 -11.08 -25.83
CA LEU A 28 13.00 -10.20 -26.49
C LEU A 28 14.42 -10.43 -25.98
N GLY A 29 14.61 -10.53 -24.66
CA GLY A 29 15.93 -10.81 -24.08
C GLY A 29 16.53 -12.13 -24.59
N ARG A 30 15.71 -13.17 -24.77
CA ARG A 30 16.16 -14.46 -25.32
C ARG A 30 16.52 -14.36 -26.80
N VAL A 31 15.75 -13.60 -27.59
CA VAL A 31 16.03 -13.39 -29.01
C VAL A 31 17.35 -12.63 -29.20
N VAL A 32 17.58 -11.56 -28.44
CA VAL A 32 18.80 -10.74 -28.54
C VAL A 32 20.04 -11.50 -28.10
N LEU A 33 19.94 -12.28 -27.02
CA LEU A 33 21.08 -13.01 -26.47
C LEU A 33 21.35 -14.33 -27.20
N GLY A 34 20.44 -14.78 -28.07
CA GLY A 34 20.58 -16.04 -28.82
C GLY A 34 20.59 -17.31 -27.97
N TYR A 35 20.23 -17.22 -26.68
CA TYR A 35 20.23 -18.35 -25.76
C TYR A 35 18.92 -19.15 -25.86
N THR A 36 19.04 -20.44 -26.12
CA THR A 36 17.98 -21.42 -25.92
C THR A 36 18.06 -21.97 -24.49
N PRO A 37 17.16 -21.59 -23.57
CA PRO A 37 17.19 -22.12 -22.22
C PRO A 37 16.87 -23.62 -22.25
N THR A 38 17.62 -24.39 -21.47
CA THR A 38 17.30 -25.81 -21.25
C THR A 38 16.13 -25.94 -20.28
N LEU A 39 15.37 -27.04 -20.40
CA LEU A 39 14.30 -27.35 -19.44
C LEU A 39 14.83 -27.36 -17.99
N ALA A 40 16.04 -27.88 -17.79
CA ALA A 40 16.71 -27.89 -16.49
C ALA A 40 16.93 -26.47 -15.93
N ALA A 41 17.39 -25.52 -16.75
CA ALA A 41 17.55 -24.13 -16.33
C ALA A 41 16.22 -23.49 -15.93
N GLY A 42 15.13 -23.80 -16.65
CA GLY A 42 13.78 -23.36 -16.30
C GLY A 42 13.31 -23.91 -14.96
N ILE A 43 13.51 -25.20 -14.71
CA ILE A 43 13.16 -25.85 -13.44
C ILE A 43 13.95 -25.24 -12.28
N ILE A 44 15.25 -25.02 -12.44
CA ILE A 44 16.11 -24.39 -11.41
C ILE A 44 15.65 -22.96 -11.11
N GLY A 45 15.35 -22.17 -12.15
CA GLY A 45 14.85 -20.81 -12.00
C GLY A 45 13.52 -20.77 -11.24
N LEU A 46 12.57 -21.62 -11.62
CA LEU A 46 11.28 -21.74 -10.92
C LEU A 46 11.47 -22.20 -9.47
N ALA A 47 12.27 -23.23 -9.23
CA ALA A 47 12.55 -23.72 -7.88
C ALA A 47 13.20 -22.63 -7.00
N THR A 48 14.11 -21.83 -7.56
CA THR A 48 14.74 -20.70 -6.87
C THR A 48 13.71 -19.62 -6.54
N MET A 49 12.87 -19.25 -7.50
CA MET A 49 11.80 -18.26 -7.30
C MET A 49 10.82 -18.71 -6.20
N PHE A 50 10.32 -19.95 -6.28
CA PHE A 50 9.46 -20.51 -5.24
C PHE A 50 10.18 -20.61 -3.88
N GLY A 51 11.47 -20.95 -3.88
CA GLY A 51 12.31 -20.94 -2.70
C GLY A 51 12.39 -19.55 -2.05
N MET A 52 12.63 -18.51 -2.83
CA MET A 52 12.66 -17.13 -2.36
C MET A 52 11.31 -16.68 -1.80
N LEU A 53 10.20 -16.97 -2.49
CA LEU A 53 8.85 -16.68 -1.99
C LEU A 53 8.57 -17.37 -0.65
N ARG A 54 8.98 -18.63 -0.51
CA ARG A 54 8.78 -19.41 0.71
C ARG A 54 9.67 -18.90 1.85
N LEU A 55 10.91 -18.51 1.53
CA LEU A 55 11.83 -17.88 2.47
C LEU A 55 11.26 -16.56 2.97
N GLU A 56 10.76 -15.71 2.08
CA GLU A 56 10.13 -14.43 2.42
C GLU A 56 8.90 -14.64 3.33
N ALA A 57 8.04 -15.62 3.01
CA ALA A 57 6.91 -16.01 3.84
C ALA A 57 7.34 -16.53 5.22
N TYR A 58 8.41 -17.33 5.29
CA TYR A 58 8.97 -17.85 6.54
C TYR A 58 9.57 -16.73 7.40
N LEU A 59 10.32 -15.80 6.80
CA LEU A 59 10.88 -14.63 7.46
C LEU A 59 9.81 -13.70 8.03
N ARG A 60 8.69 -13.52 7.31
CA ARG A 60 7.50 -12.81 7.81
C ARG A 60 6.87 -13.49 9.03
N ARG A 61 6.94 -14.83 9.14
CA ARG A 61 6.32 -15.61 10.22
C ARG A 61 7.19 -15.69 11.49
N SER A 62 8.51 -15.70 11.35
CA SER A 62 9.44 -15.67 12.50
C SER A 62 9.37 -14.31 13.21
N ARG A 63 9.54 -14.24 14.54
CA ARG A 63 9.36 -13.03 15.36
C ARG A 63 10.19 -11.79 14.96
N ARG A 64 11.11 -11.92 14.00
CA ARG A 64 11.76 -10.77 13.31
C ARG A 64 10.83 -10.05 12.32
N GLY A 65 9.77 -10.72 11.85
CA GLY A 65 8.65 -10.13 11.12
C GLY A 65 7.87 -9.10 11.94
N ALA A 66 7.87 -9.16 13.27
CA ALA A 66 7.22 -8.15 14.10
C ALA A 66 7.97 -6.80 14.14
N TYR A 67 9.27 -6.80 13.82
CA TYR A 67 10.06 -5.57 13.60
C TYR A 67 9.97 -5.08 12.14
N LEU A 68 9.50 -5.92 11.22
CA LEU A 68 9.27 -5.62 9.80
C LEU A 68 7.79 -5.33 9.50
N THR A 69 6.86 -5.66 10.39
CA THR A 69 5.50 -5.15 10.36
C THR A 69 5.58 -3.70 10.77
N SER A 70 5.72 -2.82 9.77
CA SER A 70 5.48 -1.40 9.94
C SER A 70 4.16 -1.25 10.69
N ARG A 71 4.21 -0.71 11.91
CA ARG A 71 2.97 -0.31 12.59
C ARG A 71 2.36 0.84 11.80
N PRO A 72 1.03 0.97 11.78
CA PRO A 72 0.44 2.15 11.18
C PRO A 72 1.03 3.41 11.83
N ILE A 73 1.20 4.48 11.07
CA ILE A 73 1.79 5.74 11.56
C ILE A 73 0.77 6.85 11.36
N LEU A 74 0.43 7.54 12.44
CA LEU A 74 -0.43 8.72 12.37
C LEU A 74 0.31 9.86 11.66
N LEU A 75 -0.21 10.32 10.54
CA LEU A 75 0.37 11.42 9.74
C LEU A 75 -0.35 12.74 9.99
N MET A 76 -1.67 12.69 10.22
CA MET A 76 -2.50 13.87 10.44
C MET A 76 -3.65 13.54 11.40
N ALA A 77 -3.93 14.45 12.35
CA ALA A 77 -5.04 14.35 13.28
C ALA A 77 -5.88 15.63 13.18
N GLY A 78 -7.08 15.51 12.63
CA GLY A 78 -7.90 16.67 12.27
C GLY A 78 -7.16 17.58 11.30
N ASN A 79 -6.92 18.82 11.72
CA ASN A 79 -6.23 19.84 10.90
C ASN A 79 -4.72 19.91 11.20
N GLU A 80 -4.22 19.14 12.17
CA GLU A 80 -2.83 19.16 12.59
C GLU A 80 -2.03 18.07 11.86
N ILE A 81 -0.96 18.47 11.19
CA ILE A 81 0.00 17.54 10.59
C ILE A 81 0.99 17.08 11.66
N ILE A 82 1.11 15.76 11.83
CA ILE A 82 2.00 15.16 12.83
C ILE A 82 3.39 15.00 12.22
N HIS A 83 4.22 16.04 12.30
CA HIS A 83 5.57 16.04 11.72
C HIS A 83 6.48 14.92 12.26
N ASP A 84 6.28 14.49 13.51
CA ASP A 84 6.95 13.30 14.05
C ASP A 84 6.58 12.03 13.27
N GLY A 85 5.31 11.89 12.91
CA GLY A 85 4.79 10.80 12.09
C GLY A 85 5.40 10.82 10.68
N LEU A 86 5.42 11.99 10.04
CA LEU A 86 6.08 12.18 8.74
C LEU A 86 7.56 11.79 8.76
N ARG A 87 8.31 12.21 9.80
CA ARG A 87 9.72 11.83 9.97
C ARG A 87 9.91 10.32 10.14
N LYS A 88 9.08 9.68 10.98
CA LYS A 88 9.11 8.21 11.19
C LYS A 88 8.78 7.46 9.90
N ALA A 89 7.83 7.97 9.13
CA ALA A 89 7.40 7.43 7.84
C ALA A 89 8.38 7.71 6.69
N ARG A 90 9.32 8.66 6.87
CA ARG A 90 10.17 9.21 5.80
C ARG A 90 9.37 9.78 4.62
N ILE A 91 8.21 10.36 4.93
CA ILE A 91 7.30 10.99 3.97
C ILE A 91 7.45 12.50 4.08
N HIS A 92 7.60 13.17 2.94
CA HIS A 92 7.57 14.63 2.87
C HIS A 92 6.13 15.14 2.91
N GLU A 93 5.92 16.36 3.39
CA GLU A 93 4.59 16.96 3.49
C GLU A 93 3.89 17.05 2.12
N GLU A 94 4.66 17.30 1.06
CA GLU A 94 4.19 17.30 -0.34
C GLU A 94 3.59 15.95 -0.76
N GLU A 95 4.16 14.85 -0.28
CA GLU A 95 3.68 13.49 -0.56
C GLU A 95 2.41 13.19 0.24
N LEU A 96 2.31 13.68 1.49
CA LEU A 96 1.05 13.65 2.23
C LEU A 96 -0.04 14.42 1.45
N TYR A 97 0.25 15.63 0.97
CA TYR A 97 -0.71 16.40 0.18
C TYR A 97 -1.11 15.70 -1.13
N PHE A 98 -0.16 15.04 -1.80
CA PHE A 98 -0.47 14.23 -2.97
C PHE A 98 -1.43 13.09 -2.62
N LYS A 99 -1.18 12.34 -1.54
CA LYS A 99 -2.04 11.25 -1.06
C LYS A 99 -3.43 11.75 -0.64
N LEU A 100 -3.52 12.89 0.03
CA LEU A 100 -4.81 13.52 0.36
C LEU A 100 -5.60 13.91 -0.91
N ARG A 101 -4.93 14.47 -1.93
CA ARG A 101 -5.58 14.75 -3.22
C ARG A 101 -6.04 13.48 -3.93
N GLN A 102 -5.25 12.41 -3.91
CA GLN A 102 -5.66 11.11 -4.45
C GLN A 102 -6.89 10.54 -3.72
N ALA A 103 -6.99 10.76 -2.41
CA ALA A 103 -8.18 10.43 -1.61
C ALA A 103 -9.37 11.38 -1.85
N GLY A 104 -9.22 12.39 -2.71
CA GLY A 104 -10.27 13.34 -3.08
C GLY A 104 -10.57 14.39 -2.01
N ILE A 105 -9.62 14.67 -1.11
CA ILE A 105 -9.71 15.75 -0.12
C ILE A 105 -9.48 17.09 -0.81
N ARG A 106 -10.39 18.05 -0.62
CA ARG A 106 -10.28 19.38 -1.23
C ARG A 106 -9.78 20.42 -0.23
N ASN A 107 -10.11 20.25 1.04
CA ASN A 107 -9.66 21.06 2.16
C ASN A 107 -9.13 20.17 3.29
N LEU A 108 -8.03 20.58 3.93
CA LEU A 108 -7.47 19.88 5.10
C LEU A 108 -8.48 19.78 6.26
N SER A 109 -9.43 20.70 6.36
CA SER A 109 -10.50 20.63 7.36
C SER A 109 -11.45 19.44 7.17
N GLU A 110 -11.50 18.84 5.98
CA GLU A 110 -12.29 17.63 5.73
C GLU A 110 -11.64 16.38 6.35
N VAL A 111 -10.36 16.44 6.71
CA VAL A 111 -9.63 15.30 7.27
C VAL A 111 -9.95 15.17 8.76
N ALA A 112 -10.41 14.00 9.17
CA ALA A 112 -10.50 13.60 10.57
C ALA A 112 -9.19 12.93 11.00
N VAL A 113 -8.67 12.02 10.17
CA VAL A 113 -7.41 11.33 10.42
C VAL A 113 -6.74 10.92 9.11
N ALA A 114 -5.41 10.97 9.06
CA ALA A 114 -4.62 10.32 8.01
C ALA A 114 -3.58 9.38 8.64
N ILE A 115 -3.57 8.13 8.21
CA ILE A 115 -2.72 7.06 8.75
C ILE A 115 -1.96 6.41 7.60
N LEU A 116 -0.65 6.28 7.73
CA LEU A 116 0.14 5.41 6.87
C LEU A 116 -0.05 3.98 7.33
N GLU A 117 -0.59 3.14 6.46
CA GLU A 117 -0.77 1.72 6.71
C GLU A 117 0.53 0.93 6.47
N PRO A 118 0.66 -0.29 7.05
CA PRO A 118 1.81 -1.15 6.81
C PRO A 118 2.03 -1.49 5.32
N THR A 119 0.99 -1.38 4.51
CA THR A 119 1.02 -1.56 3.05
C THR A 119 1.75 -0.44 2.32
N GLY A 120 2.03 0.69 2.98
CA GLY A 120 2.57 1.91 2.37
C GLY A 120 1.50 2.84 1.80
N GLU A 121 0.22 2.47 1.90
CA GLU A 121 -0.88 3.35 1.50
C GLU A 121 -1.33 4.25 2.65
N VAL A 122 -1.86 5.43 2.32
CA VAL A 122 -2.41 6.35 3.30
C VAL A 122 -3.92 6.16 3.36
N SER A 123 -4.40 5.72 4.50
CA SER A 123 -5.83 5.71 4.84
C SER A 123 -6.25 7.08 5.33
N VAL A 124 -7.33 7.63 4.76
CA VAL A 124 -7.86 8.96 5.10
C VAL A 124 -9.30 8.81 5.56
N LEU A 125 -9.55 9.11 6.84
CA LEU A 125 -10.89 9.19 7.40
C LEU A 125 -11.35 10.65 7.32
N ARG A 126 -12.52 10.87 6.71
CA ARG A 126 -13.11 12.20 6.55
C ARG A 126 -13.96 12.56 7.76
N ARG A 127 -14.09 13.85 8.05
CA ARG A 127 -15.07 14.37 9.01
C ARG A 127 -16.48 14.18 8.47
N GLY A 128 -17.42 13.88 9.37
CA GLY A 128 -18.85 13.73 9.05
C GLY A 128 -19.52 12.65 9.89
N GLU A 129 -18.81 11.54 10.10
CA GLU A 129 -19.21 10.48 11.01
C GLU A 129 -18.14 10.27 12.07
N LEU A 130 -18.57 9.89 13.27
CA LEU A 130 -17.65 9.57 14.37
C LEU A 130 -16.89 8.29 14.03
N ILE A 131 -15.60 8.28 14.38
CA ILE A 131 -14.72 7.13 14.14
C ILE A 131 -14.92 6.12 15.26
N ASP A 132 -15.15 4.85 14.90
CA ASP A 132 -15.16 3.74 15.85
C ASP A 132 -13.75 3.55 16.47
N PRO A 133 -13.60 3.58 17.81
CA PRO A 133 -12.32 3.36 18.50
C PRO A 133 -11.58 2.08 18.07
N LEU A 134 -12.30 1.04 17.63
CA LEU A 134 -11.71 -0.21 17.16
C LEU A 134 -10.81 -0.02 15.93
N LEU A 135 -11.10 0.97 15.08
CA LEU A 135 -10.29 1.29 13.90
C LEU A 135 -8.96 1.96 14.27
N LEU A 136 -8.88 2.58 15.45
CA LEU A 136 -7.71 3.32 15.90
C LEU A 136 -6.80 2.49 16.83
N THR A 137 -7.26 1.34 17.33
CA THR A 137 -6.59 0.56 18.39
C THR A 137 -5.12 0.21 18.10
N ARG A 138 -4.73 0.09 16.83
CA ARG A 138 -3.34 -0.21 16.42
C ARG A 138 -2.52 1.01 16.01
N VAL A 139 -3.12 2.19 15.98
CA VAL A 139 -2.52 3.47 15.59
C VAL A 139 -1.77 4.06 16.79
N PRO A 140 -0.44 4.16 16.76
CA PRO A 140 0.33 4.88 17.77
C PRO A 140 -0.08 6.35 17.80
N ASP A 141 0.03 6.98 18.97
CA ASP A 141 -0.29 8.40 19.18
C ASP A 141 -1.76 8.78 18.90
N GLN A 142 -2.69 7.81 18.88
CA GLN A 142 -4.14 8.03 18.71
C GLN A 142 -4.74 9.03 19.72
N LEU A 143 -4.09 9.25 20.87
CA LEU A 143 -4.48 10.25 21.87
C LEU A 143 -4.41 11.70 21.36
N ARG A 144 -3.68 11.95 20.27
CA ARG A 144 -3.65 13.27 19.61
C ARG A 144 -4.89 13.53 18.74
N ILE A 145 -5.72 12.51 18.50
CA ILE A 145 -6.96 12.65 17.74
C ILE A 145 -7.99 13.36 18.64
N PRO A 146 -8.60 14.48 18.18
CA PRO A 146 -9.66 15.15 18.93
C PRO A 146 -10.80 14.19 19.31
N ARG A 147 -11.20 14.17 20.58
CA ARG A 147 -12.25 13.26 21.08
C ARG A 147 -13.61 13.49 20.43
N GLU A 148 -13.86 14.69 19.93
CA GLU A 148 -15.06 15.04 19.17
C GLU A 148 -15.19 14.27 17.84
N LEU A 149 -14.11 13.66 17.36
CA LEU A 149 -14.08 12.88 16.11
C LEU A 149 -14.25 11.37 16.34
N VAL A 150 -14.27 10.93 17.60
CA VAL A 150 -14.29 9.50 17.97
C VAL A 150 -15.59 9.21 18.71
N MET A 151 -16.20 8.05 18.46
CA MET A 151 -17.40 7.63 19.19
C MET A 151 -17.11 7.50 20.69
N PRO A 152 -18.03 7.93 21.57
CA PRO A 152 -17.91 7.64 23.00
C PRO A 152 -17.99 6.11 23.22
N GLU A 153 -17.19 5.60 24.17
CA GLU A 153 -17.21 4.18 24.60
C GLU A 153 -18.52 3.78 25.28
#